data_AF-A0A6I1Z5J6-F1
#
_entry.id   AF-A0A6I1Z5J6-F1
#
_cell.length_a   1.000
_cell.length_b   1.000
_cell.length_c   1.000
_cell.angle_alpha   90.00
_cell.angle_beta   90.00
_cell.angle_gamma   90.00
#
_symmetry.space_group_name_H-M   'P 1'
#
loop_
_entity.id
_entity.type
_entity.pdbx_description
1 polymer ?
#
loop_
_entity_poly.entity_id
_entity_poly.type
_entity_poly.pdbx_seq_one_letter_code
_entity_poly.pdbx_strand_id
1 'polypeptide(L)'
;MKLPLLAASLSALVLVSACSGGAHPRATATHGATGVSTTPAPEQTPTSPDRLPNPVQSSLPVGSKTLYTGSGHGSGGVTLPASAGKASSITARWTCAGPSKFNIVTSGKPLASSQCGNGIAVFTAEIPHAKMHELTWKFSAPDSVIWRIVVTQPPGN
;
A
#
# COMPACT_ATOMS: atom_id res chain seq x y z
N MET A 1 16.44 -15.10 -47.77
CA MET A 1 15.46 -14.15 -48.35
C MET A 1 14.07 -14.57 -47.92
N LYS A 2 13.18 -13.58 -47.68
CA LYS A 2 11.71 -13.66 -47.49
C LYS A 2 11.16 -13.72 -46.04
N LEU A 3 11.02 -12.53 -45.42
CA LEU A 3 9.78 -12.11 -44.74
C LEU A 3 8.74 -11.72 -45.82
N PRO A 4 7.41 -11.66 -45.59
CA PRO A 4 6.73 -11.16 -44.38
C PRO A 4 5.35 -11.82 -44.06
N LEU A 5 4.68 -11.39 -42.98
CA LEU A 5 3.30 -10.86 -43.04
C LEU A 5 2.79 -10.41 -41.65
N LEU A 6 2.41 -9.14 -41.59
CA LEU A 6 1.58 -8.50 -40.56
C LEU A 6 0.15 -9.04 -40.63
N ALA A 7 -0.50 -9.19 -39.47
CA ALA A 7 -1.95 -9.11 -39.39
C ALA A 7 -2.35 -8.54 -38.03
N ALA A 8 -2.99 -7.37 -38.09
CA ALA A 8 -3.68 -6.72 -37.01
C ALA A 8 -4.93 -7.54 -36.63
N SER A 9 -5.31 -7.51 -35.36
CA SER A 9 -6.66 -7.90 -34.94
C SER A 9 -7.20 -6.86 -33.97
N LEU A 10 -7.92 -5.89 -34.54
CA LEU A 10 -8.98 -5.14 -33.87
C LEU A 10 -10.16 -6.08 -33.59
N SER A 11 -10.76 -5.98 -32.41
CA SER A 11 -12.16 -6.35 -32.12
C SER A 11 -12.44 -6.02 -30.65
N ALA A 12 -13.59 -5.52 -30.21
CA ALA A 12 -14.76 -4.92 -30.85
C ALA A 12 -15.52 -4.24 -29.70
N LEU A 13 -15.92 -2.97 -29.86
CA LEU A 13 -16.84 -2.29 -28.94
C LEU A 13 -18.26 -2.81 -29.19
N VAL A 14 -18.88 -3.42 -28.19
CA VAL A 14 -20.31 -3.75 -28.22
C VAL A 14 -21.07 -2.58 -27.59
N LEU A 15 -21.66 -1.75 -28.45
CA LEU A 15 -22.71 -0.80 -28.10
C LEU A 15 -24.06 -1.52 -28.21
N VAL A 16 -24.78 -1.69 -27.09
CA VAL A 16 -26.19 -2.08 -27.11
C VAL A 16 -27.04 -0.84 -26.81
N SER A 17 -27.77 -0.41 -27.84
CA SER A 17 -28.85 0.57 -27.81
C SER A 17 -30.21 -0.14 -27.70
N ALA A 18 -31.15 0.40 -26.92
CA ALA A 18 -32.62 0.43 -27.17
C ALA A 18 -33.31 0.88 -25.86
N CYS A 19 -33.92 2.07 -25.83
CA CYS A 19 -35.35 2.34 -26.11
C CYS A 19 -36.31 1.85 -25.01
N SER A 20 -36.97 2.79 -24.32
CA SER A 20 -38.38 3.10 -24.61
C SER A 20 -38.96 4.05 -23.56
N GLY A 21 -39.54 5.15 -24.05
CA GLY A 21 -40.41 6.00 -23.25
C GLY A 21 -41.75 5.33 -22.97
N GLY A 22 -42.43 5.79 -21.92
CA GLY A 22 -43.79 5.36 -21.62
C GLY A 22 -44.31 5.87 -20.30
N ALA A 23 -45.22 6.85 -20.39
CA ALA A 23 -46.29 7.18 -19.46
C ALA A 23 -45.95 7.66 -18.02
N HIS A 24 -46.21 8.95 -17.80
CA HIS A 24 -46.74 9.40 -16.51
C HIS A 24 -48.14 8.80 -16.30
N PRO A 25 -48.42 8.34 -15.07
CA PRO A 25 -49.66 8.72 -14.43
C PRO A 25 -49.36 9.39 -13.08
N ARG A 26 -49.85 10.62 -12.98
CA ARG A 26 -50.11 11.34 -11.74
C ARG A 26 -51.09 10.53 -10.88
N ALA A 27 -50.69 10.19 -9.66
CA ALA A 27 -51.62 9.86 -8.58
C ALA A 27 -51.11 10.44 -7.26
N THR A 28 -52.01 11.10 -6.55
CA THR A 28 -51.81 11.92 -5.36
C THR A 28 -51.89 11.08 -4.07
N ALA A 29 -51.00 11.37 -3.13
CA ALA A 29 -51.06 11.15 -1.66
C ALA A 29 -51.13 9.71 -1.10
N THR A 30 -50.26 9.41 -0.12
CA THR A 30 -50.57 9.33 1.33
C THR A 30 -49.45 8.56 2.07
N HIS A 31 -48.83 9.22 3.05
CA HIS A 31 -48.10 8.72 4.24
C HIS A 31 -47.40 7.34 4.24
N GLY A 32 -46.07 7.39 4.41
CA GLY A 32 -45.29 6.64 5.42
C GLY A 32 -45.28 5.12 5.38
N ALA A 33 -44.18 4.53 4.90
CA ALA A 33 -43.53 3.36 5.50
C ALA A 33 -42.20 3.03 4.78
N THR A 34 -41.13 3.04 5.57
CA THR A 34 -39.85 2.33 5.45
C THR A 34 -39.62 1.46 4.19
N GLY A 35 -38.83 1.98 3.25
CA GLY A 35 -38.27 1.21 2.14
C GLY A 35 -36.75 1.34 2.13
N VAL A 36 -36.06 0.32 2.65
CA VAL A 36 -34.60 0.17 2.51
C VAL A 36 -34.32 -0.12 1.03
N SER A 37 -33.90 0.91 0.30
CA SER A 37 -33.35 0.77 -1.04
C SER A 37 -31.83 0.83 -0.92
N THR A 38 -31.20 -0.32 -0.75
CA THR A 38 -29.74 -0.47 -0.88
C THR A 38 -29.39 -0.43 -2.37
N THR A 39 -29.23 0.78 -2.91
CA THR A 39 -28.45 1.00 -4.11
C THR A 39 -27.04 0.44 -3.87
N PRO A 40 -26.50 -0.46 -4.72
CA PRO A 40 -25.08 -0.82 -4.63
C PRO A 40 -24.27 0.46 -4.84
N ALA A 41 -23.53 0.87 -3.81
CA ALA A 41 -22.55 1.94 -3.96
C ALA A 41 -21.57 1.53 -5.07
N PRO A 42 -21.21 2.44 -6.00
CA PRO A 42 -20.13 2.14 -6.94
C PRO A 42 -18.89 1.78 -6.13
N GLU A 43 -18.23 0.68 -6.50
CA GLU A 43 -16.94 0.30 -5.92
C GLU A 43 -16.01 1.50 -6.02
N GLN A 44 -15.72 2.10 -4.87
CA GLN A 44 -14.77 3.19 -4.77
C GLN A 44 -13.44 2.62 -5.23
N THR A 45 -13.02 3.01 -6.44
CA THR A 45 -11.61 2.88 -6.85
C THR A 45 -10.78 3.46 -5.70
N PRO A 46 -9.85 2.72 -5.09
CA PRO A 46 -9.12 3.20 -3.94
C PRO A 46 -8.38 4.49 -4.33
N THR A 47 -8.92 5.64 -3.91
CA THR A 47 -8.20 6.90 -3.97
C THR A 47 -6.95 6.67 -3.16
N SER A 48 -5.77 6.77 -3.79
CA SER A 48 -4.48 6.64 -3.11
C SER A 48 -4.55 7.52 -1.86
N PRO A 49 -4.42 6.96 -0.64
CA PRO A 49 -4.67 7.73 0.55
C PRO A 49 -3.57 8.78 0.70
N ASP A 50 -3.93 10.06 0.60
CA ASP A 50 -3.00 11.19 0.77
C ASP A 50 -2.24 11.15 2.10
N ARG A 51 -2.75 10.38 3.07
CA ARG A 51 -2.11 10.19 4.37
C ARG A 51 -2.35 8.79 4.93
N LEU A 52 -1.27 8.15 5.36
CA LEU A 52 -1.32 6.91 6.13
C LEU A 52 -1.69 7.17 7.60
N PRO A 53 -2.38 6.22 8.27
CA PRO A 53 -2.61 6.29 9.72
C PRO A 53 -1.32 6.55 10.50
N ASN A 54 -1.44 7.31 11.60
CA ASN A 54 -0.37 7.57 12.55
C ASN A 54 -0.86 7.18 13.96
N PRO A 55 -0.10 6.39 14.74
CA PRO A 55 1.14 5.69 14.38
C PRO A 55 0.90 4.51 13.42
N VAL A 56 1.99 3.86 12.97
CA VAL A 56 1.89 2.51 12.37
C VAL A 56 1.09 1.66 13.36
N GLN A 57 -0.05 1.09 12.93
CA GLN A 57 -1.13 0.59 13.79
C GLN A 57 -0.82 -0.72 14.56
N SER A 58 0.40 -0.89 15.06
CA SER A 58 0.83 -2.05 15.82
C SER A 58 1.64 -1.61 17.04
N SER A 59 1.19 -2.01 18.23
CA SER A 59 1.92 -1.74 19.47
C SER A 59 3.30 -2.40 19.43
N LEU A 60 4.33 -1.62 19.75
CA LEU A 60 5.69 -2.13 19.85
C LEU A 60 5.80 -3.05 21.08
N PRO A 61 6.60 -4.13 21.02
CA PRO A 61 6.88 -4.95 22.20
C PRO A 61 7.41 -4.10 23.36
N VAL A 62 6.99 -4.40 24.58
CA VAL A 62 7.47 -3.70 25.78
C VAL A 62 8.99 -3.83 25.88
N GLY A 63 9.67 -2.72 26.19
CA GLY A 63 11.13 -2.66 26.30
C GLY A 63 11.87 -2.53 24.97
N SER A 64 11.17 -2.53 23.82
CA SER A 64 11.81 -2.25 22.52
C SER A 64 12.22 -0.78 22.40
N LYS A 65 13.34 -0.54 21.72
CA LYS A 65 13.87 0.79 21.46
C LYS A 65 13.61 1.19 20.02
N THR A 66 12.98 2.34 19.80
CA THR A 66 12.85 2.91 18.45
C THR A 66 14.20 3.44 17.97
N LEU A 67 14.66 2.95 16.83
CA LEU A 67 15.88 3.38 16.15
C LEU A 67 15.60 4.42 15.07
N TYR A 68 14.45 4.30 14.42
CA TYR A 68 14.02 5.21 13.36
C TYR A 68 12.50 5.24 13.23
N THR A 69 11.96 6.41 12.92
CA THR A 69 10.58 6.60 12.45
C THR A 69 10.63 7.52 11.25
N GLY A 70 9.99 7.13 10.16
CA GLY A 70 9.95 7.90 8.93
C GLY A 70 8.63 7.75 8.19
N SER A 71 8.34 8.72 7.34
CA SER A 71 7.26 8.64 6.36
C SER A 71 7.65 9.43 5.12
N GLY A 72 7.11 9.05 3.98
CA GLY A 72 7.39 9.73 2.72
C GLY A 72 6.60 9.16 1.56
N HIS A 73 6.99 9.60 0.37
CA HIS A 73 6.44 9.19 -0.91
C HIS A 73 7.59 8.70 -1.79
N GLY A 74 7.35 7.70 -2.64
CA GLY A 74 8.35 7.18 -3.55
C GLY A 74 9.60 6.65 -2.87
N SER A 75 10.75 6.98 -3.44
CA SER A 75 12.04 6.52 -2.93
C SER A 75 12.51 7.34 -1.73
N GLY A 76 13.27 6.70 -0.85
CA GLY A 76 13.80 7.34 0.36
C GLY A 76 14.92 6.52 0.99
N GLY A 77 15.26 6.82 2.23
CA GLY A 77 16.26 6.04 2.96
C GLY A 77 16.51 6.54 4.36
N VAL A 78 17.31 5.77 5.09
CA VAL A 78 17.73 6.05 6.46
C VAL A 78 19.14 5.50 6.70
N THR A 79 19.91 6.16 7.55
CA THR A 79 21.07 5.53 8.17
C THR A 79 20.74 5.24 9.63
N LEU A 80 20.70 3.95 9.99
CA LEU A 80 20.40 3.52 11.34
C LEU A 80 21.58 3.80 12.28
N PRO A 81 21.33 4.06 13.57
CA PRO A 81 22.39 4.25 14.54
C PRO A 81 23.21 2.97 14.72
N ALA A 82 24.47 3.11 15.14
CA ALA A 82 25.38 1.98 15.35
C ALA A 82 24.86 0.90 16.33
N SER A 83 23.93 1.24 17.23
CA SER A 83 23.28 0.26 18.11
C SER A 83 22.49 -0.80 17.36
N ALA A 84 21.96 -0.47 16.18
CA ALA A 84 21.30 -1.42 15.29
C ALA A 84 22.25 -2.54 14.86
N GLY A 85 23.50 -2.19 14.53
CA GLY A 85 24.55 -3.15 14.17
C GLY A 85 25.10 -3.94 15.34
N LYS A 86 24.65 -3.68 16.58
CA LYS A 86 25.01 -4.48 17.77
C LYS A 86 23.86 -5.39 18.22
N ALA A 87 22.67 -5.22 17.66
CA ALA A 87 21.51 -6.02 18.00
C ALA A 87 21.59 -7.41 17.35
N SER A 88 21.07 -8.44 18.03
CA SER A 88 20.89 -9.78 17.44
C SER A 88 19.92 -9.77 16.26
N SER A 89 18.88 -8.95 16.36
CA SER A 89 17.96 -8.62 15.27
C SER A 89 17.37 -7.22 15.47
N ILE A 90 16.80 -6.66 14.41
CA ILE A 90 15.94 -5.48 14.47
C ILE A 90 14.64 -5.76 13.73
N THR A 91 13.59 -5.04 14.08
CA THR A 91 12.28 -5.18 13.47
C THR A 91 11.94 -3.93 12.68
N ALA A 92 11.68 -4.08 11.39
CA ALA A 92 11.08 -3.05 10.57
C ALA A 92 9.56 -3.29 10.51
N ARG A 93 8.76 -2.27 10.85
CA ARG A 93 7.31 -2.27 10.67
C ARG A 93 6.92 -1.11 9.79
N TRP A 94 6.10 -1.35 8.77
CA TRP A 94 5.69 -0.30 7.87
C TRP A 94 4.25 -0.48 7.38
N THR A 95 3.63 0.64 7.03
CA THR A 95 2.41 0.70 6.23
C THR A 95 2.76 1.35 4.92
N CYS A 96 2.12 0.92 3.84
CA CYS A 96 2.23 1.60 2.57
C CYS A 96 0.93 1.54 1.77
N ALA A 97 0.72 2.57 0.96
CA ALA A 97 -0.43 2.67 0.08
C ALA A 97 0.00 3.11 -1.32
N GLY A 98 -0.76 2.65 -2.31
CA GLY A 98 -0.48 2.86 -3.73
C GLY A 98 -0.46 1.54 -4.51
N PRO A 99 -0.42 1.60 -5.85
CA PRO A 99 -0.63 0.44 -6.71
C PRO A 99 0.59 -0.49 -6.83
N SER A 100 1.71 -0.14 -6.21
CA SER A 100 3.03 -0.74 -6.46
C SER A 100 3.70 -1.28 -5.21
N LYS A 101 4.83 -1.95 -5.39
CA LYS A 101 5.63 -2.49 -4.28
C LYS A 101 6.41 -1.39 -3.56
N PHE A 102 6.61 -1.60 -2.27
CA PHE A 102 7.59 -0.91 -1.44
C PHE A 102 8.67 -1.89 -1.02
N ASN A 103 9.94 -1.53 -1.25
CA ASN A 103 11.08 -2.38 -0.92
C ASN A 103 12.03 -1.67 0.04
N ILE A 104 12.53 -2.42 1.02
CA ILE A 104 13.63 -2.03 1.91
C ILE A 104 14.88 -2.75 1.42
N VAL A 105 15.92 -2.00 1.09
CA VAL A 105 17.14 -2.50 0.45
C VAL A 105 18.36 -2.06 1.26
N THR A 106 19.35 -2.93 1.43
CA THR A 106 20.67 -2.58 1.96
C THR A 106 21.76 -3.19 1.08
N SER A 107 22.84 -2.46 0.82
CA SER A 107 23.93 -2.93 -0.06
C SER A 107 23.45 -3.53 -1.41
N GLY A 108 22.36 -2.97 -1.98
CA GLY A 108 21.76 -3.47 -3.22
C GLY A 108 20.95 -4.77 -3.09
N LYS A 109 20.80 -5.33 -1.89
CA LYS A 109 20.04 -6.55 -1.60
C LYS A 109 18.71 -6.24 -0.91
N PRO A 110 17.60 -6.87 -1.32
CA PRO A 110 16.32 -6.68 -0.63
C PRO A 110 16.39 -7.29 0.78
N LEU A 111 16.04 -6.49 1.77
CA LEU A 111 15.82 -6.93 3.15
C LEU A 111 14.38 -7.40 3.35
N ALA A 112 13.43 -6.60 2.84
CA ALA A 112 12.00 -6.87 2.93
C ALA A 112 11.25 -6.13 1.81
N SER A 113 10.07 -6.62 1.48
CA SER A 113 9.21 -6.02 0.47
C SER A 113 7.75 -6.27 0.78
N SER A 114 6.87 -5.34 0.38
CA SER A 114 5.43 -5.51 0.44
C SER A 114 4.77 -5.01 -0.84
N GLN A 115 3.69 -5.68 -1.25
CA GLN A 115 2.75 -5.08 -2.20
C GLN A 115 1.90 -4.07 -1.44
N CYS A 116 1.93 -2.80 -1.85
CA CYS A 116 1.10 -1.78 -1.21
C CYS A 116 -0.35 -1.91 -1.65
N GLY A 117 -1.24 -1.45 -0.77
CA GLY A 117 -2.67 -1.45 -1.01
C GLY A 117 -3.27 -0.09 -0.63
N ASN A 118 -4.26 -0.09 0.25
CA ASN A 118 -4.94 1.10 0.74
C ASN A 118 -4.34 1.69 2.03
N GLY A 119 -3.17 1.21 2.48
CA GLY A 119 -2.50 1.75 3.67
C GLY A 119 -3.01 1.24 5.02
N ILE A 120 -3.94 0.29 5.04
CA ILE A 120 -4.49 -0.29 6.28
C ILE A 120 -3.60 -1.42 6.83
N ALA A 121 -2.97 -2.20 5.95
CA ALA A 121 -2.14 -3.32 6.35
C ALA A 121 -0.79 -2.85 6.94
N VAL A 122 -0.42 -3.42 8.09
CA VAL A 122 0.91 -3.28 8.68
C VAL A 122 1.75 -4.49 8.29
N PHE A 123 2.87 -4.23 7.62
CA PHE A 123 3.88 -5.23 7.29
C PHE A 123 4.98 -5.21 8.35
N THR A 124 5.54 -6.38 8.63
CA THR A 124 6.62 -6.55 9.61
C THR A 124 7.70 -7.46 9.04
N ALA A 125 8.96 -7.10 9.25
CA ALA A 125 10.10 -7.95 8.95
C ALA A 125 11.09 -7.90 10.13
N GLU A 126 11.53 -9.07 10.56
CA GLU A 126 12.68 -9.20 11.44
C GLU A 126 13.94 -9.36 10.59
N ILE A 127 14.89 -8.45 10.77
CA ILE A 127 16.19 -8.46 10.10
C ILE A 127 17.24 -8.97 11.09
N PRO A 128 17.77 -10.19 10.92
CA PRO A 128 18.82 -10.70 11.78
C PRO A 128 20.14 -9.96 11.56
N HIS A 129 20.99 -9.91 12.58
CA HIS A 129 22.31 -9.26 12.55
C HIS A 129 23.16 -9.66 11.34
N ALA A 130 23.13 -10.93 10.95
CA ALA A 130 23.85 -11.44 9.79
C ALA A 130 23.43 -10.82 8.46
N LYS A 131 22.33 -10.06 8.41
CA LYS A 131 21.87 -9.31 7.22
C LYS A 131 22.06 -7.79 7.37
N MET A 132 22.60 -7.32 8.49
CA MET A 132 22.81 -5.90 8.82
C MET A 132 24.26 -5.44 8.63
N HIS A 133 24.89 -5.85 7.52
CA HIS A 133 26.27 -5.44 7.22
C HIS A 133 26.41 -3.94 6.93
N GLU A 134 25.35 -3.33 6.41
CA GLU A 134 25.26 -1.90 6.15
C GLU A 134 24.01 -1.34 6.85
N LEU A 135 24.21 -0.29 7.62
CA LEU A 135 23.17 0.40 8.39
C LEU A 135 22.42 1.45 7.56
N THR A 136 22.90 1.74 6.35
CA THR A 136 22.24 2.63 5.40
C THR A 136 21.26 1.82 4.56
N TRP A 137 19.98 2.08 4.79
CA TRP A 137 18.88 1.44 4.08
C TRP A 137 18.28 2.40 3.06
N LYS A 138 17.92 1.84 1.91
CA LYS A 138 17.19 2.52 0.85
C LYS A 138 15.77 2.00 0.80
N PHE A 139 14.83 2.91 0.63
CA PHE A 139 13.43 2.62 0.35
C PHE A 139 13.20 2.85 -1.14
N SER A 140 12.67 1.84 -1.82
CA SER A 140 12.41 1.90 -3.26
C SER A 140 10.95 1.64 -3.53
N ALA A 141 10.29 2.67 -4.08
CA ALA A 141 8.92 2.63 -4.57
C ALA A 141 8.72 3.77 -5.60
N PRO A 142 7.72 3.67 -6.50
CA PRO A 142 7.29 4.79 -7.33
C PRO A 142 6.72 5.93 -6.50
N ASP A 143 6.81 7.18 -6.97
CA ASP A 143 6.34 8.38 -6.25
C ASP A 143 4.86 8.36 -5.87
N SER A 144 4.05 7.56 -6.56
CA SER A 144 2.64 7.31 -6.21
C SER A 144 2.45 6.49 -4.92
N VAL A 145 3.51 5.85 -4.41
CA VAL A 145 3.45 5.04 -3.18
C VAL A 145 3.80 5.91 -1.98
N ILE A 146 2.91 5.90 -1.01
CA ILE A 146 3.06 6.59 0.28
C ILE A 146 3.44 5.53 1.32
N TRP A 147 4.40 5.83 2.18
CA TRP A 147 4.89 4.88 3.18
C TRP A 147 5.13 5.54 4.54
N ARG A 148 4.99 4.75 5.60
CA ARG A 148 5.39 5.08 6.96
C ARG A 148 6.08 3.86 7.55
N ILE A 149 7.23 4.04 8.17
CA ILE A 149 8.06 2.97 8.71
C ILE A 149 8.55 3.34 10.10
N VAL A 150 8.63 2.32 10.96
CA VAL A 150 9.30 2.35 12.25
C VAL A 150 10.28 1.20 12.29
N VAL A 151 11.51 1.47 12.69
CA VAL A 151 12.54 0.44 12.93
C VAL A 151 12.83 0.41 14.41
N THR A 152 12.73 -0.78 15.00
CA THR A 152 12.98 -0.98 16.42
C THR A 152 14.02 -2.05 16.68
N GLN A 153 14.68 -1.92 17.81
CA GLN A 153 15.56 -2.92 18.37
C GLN A 153 14.82 -3.61 19.54
N PRO A 154 14.96 -4.94 19.70
CA PRO A 154 14.47 -5.62 20.89
C PRO A 154 15.13 -5.06 22.17
N PRO A 155 14.54 -5.34 23.35
CA PRO A 155 15.16 -4.97 24.62
C PRO A 155 16.60 -5.49 24.69
N GLY A 156 17.52 -4.67 25.20
CA GLY A 156 18.86 -5.14 25.53
C GLY A 156 18.78 -6.09 26.72
N ASN A 157 19.38 -7.27 26.59
CA ASN A 157 19.68 -8.12 27.74
C ASN A 157 20.88 -7.57 28.51
#